data_AF-A0A930MY95-F1
#
_entry.id   AF-A0A930MY95-F1
#
_cell.length_a   1.000
_cell.length_b   1.000
_cell.length_c   1.000
_cell.angle_alpha   90.00
_cell.angle_beta   90.00
_cell.angle_gamma   90.00
#
_symmetry.space_group_name_H-M   'P 1'
#
loop_
_entity.id
_entity.type
_entity.pdbx_description
1 polymer ?
#
loop_
_entity_poly.entity_id
_entity_poly.type
_entity_poly.pdbx_seq_one_letter_code
_entity_poly.pdbx_strand_id
1 'polypeptide(L)'
;MLERAAERGTKGVLILGHTGKLVKIAAGIFHTHNRMADARLETLAAYAAAEGLSQTDVRAVLASNTTEDALAVIASAGLAERVCAVIAARVRIRAERYLFGKMKVGAVMVNFAGEILGVDEQARAFADACGWRLNA
;
A
#
# COMPACT_ATOMS: atom_id res chain seq x y z
N MET A 1 8.58 5.00 -14.16
CA MET A 1 7.95 3.82 -14.82
C MET A 1 6.46 4.04 -15.08
N LEU A 2 5.67 4.44 -14.08
CA LEU A 2 4.23 4.69 -14.25
C LEU A 2 3.94 5.72 -15.36
N GLU A 3 4.64 6.85 -15.40
CA GLU A 3 4.45 7.87 -16.45
C GLU A 3 4.72 7.31 -17.85
N ARG A 4 5.81 6.55 -18.01
CA ARG A 4 6.17 5.92 -19.29
C ARG A 4 5.12 4.89 -19.73
N ALA A 5 4.48 4.19 -18.81
CA ALA A 5 3.38 3.28 -19.14
C ALA A 5 2.15 4.06 -19.64
N ALA A 6 1.80 5.16 -18.96
CA ALA A 6 0.71 6.03 -19.39
C ALA A 6 0.99 6.67 -20.77
N GLU A 7 2.21 7.15 -21.01
CA GLU A 7 2.64 7.70 -22.31
C GLU A 7 2.52 6.69 -23.46
N ARG A 8 2.68 5.39 -23.17
CA ARG A 8 2.55 4.30 -24.14
C ARG A 8 1.11 3.84 -24.35
N GLY A 9 0.13 4.49 -23.73
CA GLY A 9 -1.29 4.17 -23.88
C GLY A 9 -1.74 2.94 -23.08
N THR A 10 -0.99 2.52 -22.07
CA THR A 10 -1.43 1.45 -21.16
C THR A 10 -2.73 1.84 -20.46
N LYS A 11 -3.76 1.00 -20.58
CA LYS A 11 -5.10 1.27 -20.02
C LYS A 11 -5.14 1.14 -18.50
N GLY A 12 -4.40 0.18 -17.96
CA GLY A 12 -4.34 -0.09 -16.53
C GLY A 12 -3.06 -0.80 -16.11
N VAL A 13 -2.63 -0.57 -14.88
CA VAL A 13 -1.46 -1.24 -14.29
C VAL A 13 -1.78 -1.74 -12.89
N LEU A 14 -1.25 -2.92 -12.55
CA LEU A 14 -1.26 -3.45 -11.20
C LEU A 14 0.08 -3.16 -10.54
N ILE A 15 0.07 -2.47 -9.40
CA ILE A 15 1.23 -2.28 -8.54
C ILE A 15 1.22 -3.38 -7.49
N LEU A 16 2.17 -4.30 -7.59
CA LEU A 16 2.45 -5.30 -6.56
C LEU A 16 3.74 -4.94 -5.83
N GLY A 17 3.72 -4.94 -4.50
CA GLY A 17 4.95 -4.71 -3.76
C GLY A 17 4.85 -4.93 -2.27
N HIS A 18 6.03 -5.03 -1.64
CA HIS A 18 6.12 -5.18 -0.19
C HIS A 18 5.69 -3.92 0.56
N THR A 19 5.31 -4.08 1.83
CA THR A 19 4.87 -3.02 2.75
C THR A 19 5.74 -1.77 2.68
N GLY A 20 7.06 -1.91 2.80
CA GLY A 20 7.99 -0.76 2.81
C GLY A 20 7.96 0.13 1.56
N LYS A 21 7.60 -0.40 0.38
CA LYS A 21 7.48 0.35 -0.88
C LYS A 21 6.08 0.94 -1.03
N LEU A 22 5.06 0.13 -0.76
CA LEU A 22 3.66 0.52 -0.97
C LEU A 22 3.25 1.62 0.01
N VAL A 23 3.67 1.54 1.26
CA VAL A 23 3.41 2.59 2.25
C VAL A 23 3.99 3.94 1.80
N LYS A 24 5.15 3.97 1.15
CA LYS A 24 5.70 5.21 0.56
C LYS A 24 4.81 5.77 -0.54
N ILE A 25 4.32 4.91 -1.44
CA ILE A 25 3.42 5.36 -2.50
C ILE A 25 2.10 5.86 -1.90
N ALA A 26 1.58 5.23 -0.85
CA ALA A 26 0.40 5.70 -0.10
C ALA A 26 0.62 7.07 0.56
N ALA A 27 1.86 7.38 0.97
CA ALA A 27 2.29 8.69 1.43
C ALA A 27 2.43 9.73 0.28
N GLY A 28 2.40 9.30 -0.99
CA GLY A 28 2.66 10.14 -2.16
C GLY A 28 4.13 10.22 -2.55
N ILE A 29 4.99 9.36 -2.00
CA ILE A 29 6.42 9.28 -2.28
C ILE A 29 6.65 8.24 -3.38
N PHE A 30 6.89 8.72 -4.61
CA PHE A 30 7.18 7.86 -5.78
C PHE A 30 8.68 7.57 -5.95
N HIS A 31 9.53 8.25 -5.19
CA HIS A 31 10.95 7.92 -5.06
C HIS A 31 11.10 6.87 -3.96
N THR A 32 10.95 5.60 -4.32
CA THR A 32 10.79 4.53 -3.33
C THR A 32 12.09 4.09 -2.65
N HIS A 33 13.25 4.60 -3.07
CA HIS A 33 14.54 4.28 -2.45
C HIS A 33 14.63 4.91 -1.03
N ASN A 34 15.07 4.14 -0.02
CA ASN A 34 15.15 4.59 1.37
C ASN A 34 15.95 5.88 1.56
N ARG A 35 17.07 6.02 0.83
CA ARG A 35 17.94 7.21 0.85
C ARG A 35 17.25 8.52 0.44
N MET A 36 16.18 8.47 -0.36
CA MET A 36 15.59 9.68 -0.96
C MET A 36 14.50 10.30 -0.10
N ALA A 37 13.66 9.47 0.51
CA ALA A 37 12.56 9.90 1.34
C ALA A 37 12.06 8.71 2.18
N ASP A 38 11.65 9.01 3.41
CA ASP A 38 11.01 8.05 4.30
C ASP A 38 9.82 8.70 5.01
N ALA A 39 8.76 7.92 5.16
CA ALA A 39 7.54 8.26 5.89
C ALA A 39 6.77 6.98 6.27
N ARG A 40 7.48 5.84 6.33
CA ARG A 40 6.86 4.51 6.39
C ARG A 40 6.07 4.33 7.69
N LEU A 41 6.69 4.62 8.83
CA LEU A 41 6.08 4.39 10.14
C LEU A 41 4.99 5.43 10.42
N GLU A 42 5.21 6.68 10.03
CA GLU A 42 4.26 7.78 10.17
C GLU A 42 2.98 7.50 9.36
N THR A 43 3.14 6.98 8.14
CA THR A 43 2.00 6.63 7.28
C THR A 43 1.22 5.44 7.83
N LEU A 44 1.91 4.37 8.27
CA LEU A 44 1.25 3.23 8.93
C LEU A 44 0.53 3.66 10.20
N ALA A 45 1.18 4.44 11.06
CA ALA A 45 0.62 4.97 12.29
C ALA A 45 -0.63 5.82 12.04
N ALA A 46 -0.59 6.70 11.03
CA ALA A 46 -1.71 7.58 10.70
C ALA A 46 -2.95 6.79 10.26
N TYR A 47 -2.80 5.82 9.35
CA TYR A 47 -3.95 5.02 8.90
C TYR A 47 -4.38 4.01 9.97
N ALA A 48 -3.46 3.42 10.73
CA ALA A 48 -3.83 2.54 11.84
C ALA A 48 -4.61 3.29 12.93
N ALA A 49 -4.19 4.51 13.29
CA ALA A 49 -4.94 5.36 14.21
C ALA A 49 -6.34 5.68 13.68
N ALA A 50 -6.47 5.97 12.38
CA ALA A 50 -7.76 6.22 11.75
C ALA A 50 -8.69 4.99 11.76
N GLU A 51 -8.11 3.78 11.71
CA GLU A 51 -8.82 2.51 11.84
C GLU A 51 -9.07 2.07 13.29
N GLY A 52 -8.74 2.93 14.27
CA GLY A 52 -9.04 2.71 15.69
C GLY A 52 -7.91 2.11 16.52
N LEU A 53 -6.68 2.07 16.02
CA LEU A 53 -5.53 1.64 16.81
C LEU A 53 -5.35 2.56 18.04
N SER A 54 -5.10 1.97 19.21
CA SER A 54 -4.95 2.72 20.46
C SER A 54 -3.78 3.70 20.39
N GLN A 55 -3.84 4.81 21.14
CA GLN A 55 -2.73 5.77 21.17
C GLN A 55 -1.41 5.11 21.62
N THR A 56 -1.48 4.16 22.56
CA THR A 56 -0.31 3.42 23.03
C THR A 56 0.32 2.60 21.91
N ASP A 57 -0.49 1.89 21.14
CA ASP A 57 0.00 1.07 20.02
C ASP A 57 0.45 1.92 18.84
N VAL A 58 -0.19 3.08 18.59
CA VAL A 58 0.29 4.06 17.61
C VAL A 58 1.71 4.52 17.94
N ARG A 59 2.00 4.78 19.22
CA ARG A 59 3.38 5.10 19.65
C ARG A 59 4.34 3.92 19.42
N ALA A 60 3.89 2.69 19.64
CA ALA A 60 4.71 1.50 19.37
C ALA A 60 4.99 1.31 17.87
N VAL A 61 4.00 1.58 17.00
CA VAL A 61 4.20 1.62 15.54
C VAL A 61 5.24 2.66 15.16
N LEU A 62 5.14 3.88 15.69
CA LEU A 62 6.11 4.95 15.41
C LEU A 62 7.52 4.63 15.93
N ALA A 63 7.63 3.87 17.02
CA ALA A 63 8.90 3.46 17.63
C ALA A 63 9.51 2.19 16.99
N SER A 64 8.82 1.55 16.05
CA SER A 64 9.29 0.34 15.38
C SER A 64 10.51 0.60 14.49
N ASN A 65 11.34 -0.40 14.25
CA ASN A 65 12.51 -0.25 13.37
C ASN A 65 12.15 -0.57 11.90
N THR A 66 11.28 -1.55 11.70
CA THR A 66 10.84 -2.02 10.39
C THR A 66 9.34 -1.88 10.20
N THR A 67 8.90 -1.92 8.94
CA THR A 67 7.47 -1.95 8.61
C THR A 67 6.79 -3.25 9.03
N GLU A 68 7.56 -4.32 9.12
CA GLU A 68 7.16 -5.64 9.56
C GLU A 68 6.89 -5.64 11.08
N ASP A 69 7.78 -5.04 11.87
CA ASP A 69 7.56 -4.85 13.32
C ASP A 69 6.31 -4.00 13.58
N ALA A 70 6.15 -2.90 12.84
CA ALA A 70 4.98 -2.04 12.91
C ALA A 70 3.68 -2.80 12.56
N LEU A 71 3.71 -3.63 11.52
CA LEU A 71 2.55 -4.46 11.15
C LEU A 71 2.25 -5.52 12.21
N ALA A 72 3.26 -6.05 12.91
CA ALA A 72 3.03 -6.99 14.02
C ALA A 72 2.24 -6.33 15.15
N VAL A 73 2.56 -5.09 15.52
CA VAL A 73 1.78 -4.30 16.51
C VAL A 73 0.33 -4.13 16.06
N ILE A 74 0.12 -3.74 14.79
CA ILE A 74 -1.22 -3.56 14.21
C ILE A 74 -1.98 -4.89 14.15
N ALA A 75 -1.29 -5.99 13.87
CA ALA A 75 -1.85 -7.34 13.82
C ALA A 75 -2.29 -7.83 15.22
N SER A 76 -1.51 -7.54 16.26
CA SER A 76 -1.89 -7.85 17.65
C SER A 76 -3.18 -7.14 18.09
N ALA A 77 -3.51 -6.00 17.48
CA ALA A 77 -4.77 -5.30 17.68
C ALA A 77 -5.92 -5.80 16.77
N GLY A 78 -5.68 -6.79 15.90
CA GLY A 78 -6.67 -7.31 14.96
C GLY A 78 -6.99 -6.37 13.78
N LEU A 79 -6.13 -5.37 13.53
CA LEU A 79 -6.39 -4.31 12.53
C LEU A 79 -5.58 -4.49 11.23
N ALA A 80 -4.71 -5.49 11.14
CA ALA A 80 -3.76 -5.61 10.02
C ALA A 80 -4.45 -5.66 8.66
N GLU A 81 -5.46 -6.52 8.47
CA GLU A 81 -6.17 -6.64 7.19
C GLU A 81 -6.79 -5.31 6.76
N ARG A 82 -7.50 -4.64 7.67
CA ARG A 82 -8.14 -3.34 7.42
C ARG A 82 -7.12 -2.27 7.04
N VAL A 83 -6.06 -2.13 7.83
CA VAL A 83 -5.01 -1.14 7.57
C VAL A 83 -4.30 -1.42 6.25
N CYS A 84 -3.99 -2.68 5.94
CA CYS A 84 -3.35 -3.08 4.69
C CYS A 84 -4.25 -2.79 3.47
N ALA A 85 -5.56 -3.04 3.58
CA ALA A 85 -6.53 -2.70 2.53
C ALA A 85 -6.61 -1.19 2.31
N VAL A 86 -6.64 -0.39 3.38
CA VAL A 86 -6.61 1.08 3.30
C VAL A 86 -5.32 1.56 2.64
N ILE A 87 -4.16 1.02 3.02
CA ILE A 87 -2.88 1.36 2.38
C ILE A 87 -2.93 1.05 0.88
N ALA A 88 -3.41 -0.12 0.47
CA ALA A 88 -3.54 -0.48 -0.94
C ALA A 88 -4.44 0.52 -1.69
N ALA A 89 -5.60 0.87 -1.14
CA ALA A 89 -6.49 1.87 -1.73
C ALA A 89 -5.80 3.24 -1.87
N ARG A 90 -5.01 3.64 -0.86
CA ARG A 90 -4.24 4.89 -0.89
C ARG A 90 -3.12 4.87 -1.91
N VAL A 91 -2.46 3.73 -2.13
CA VAL A 91 -1.48 3.56 -3.22
C VAL A 91 -2.14 3.84 -4.57
N ARG A 92 -3.30 3.23 -4.86
CA ARG A 92 -4.07 3.53 -6.06
C ARG A 92 -4.33 5.03 -6.18
N ILE A 93 -4.96 5.64 -5.17
CA ILE A 93 -5.40 7.05 -5.24
C ILE A 93 -4.21 7.97 -5.51
N ARG A 94 -3.09 7.74 -4.83
CA ARG A 94 -1.86 8.52 -5.02
C ARG A 94 -1.28 8.30 -6.42
N ALA A 95 -1.22 7.06 -6.89
CA ALA A 95 -0.67 6.72 -8.21
C ALA A 95 -1.52 7.29 -9.36
N GLU A 96 -2.85 7.18 -9.28
CA GLU A 96 -3.75 7.79 -10.27
C GLU A 96 -3.61 9.31 -10.28
N ARG A 97 -3.50 9.94 -9.10
CA ARG A 97 -3.24 11.39 -8.99
C ARG A 97 -1.90 11.78 -9.59
N TYR A 98 -0.84 11.03 -9.31
CA TYR A 98 0.49 11.26 -9.87
C TYR A 98 0.50 11.17 -11.41
N LEU A 99 -0.38 10.33 -11.97
CA LEU A 99 -0.57 10.16 -13.41
C LEU A 99 -1.58 11.13 -14.03
N PHE A 100 -2.12 12.09 -13.27
CA PHE A 100 -3.19 12.98 -13.70
C PHE A 100 -4.39 12.22 -14.30
N GLY A 101 -4.72 11.05 -13.76
CA GLY A 101 -5.84 10.21 -14.21
C GLY A 101 -5.67 9.54 -15.57
N LYS A 102 -4.48 9.63 -16.21
CA LYS A 102 -4.24 9.11 -17.57
C LYS A 102 -4.30 7.58 -17.68
N MET A 103 -4.19 6.85 -16.58
CA MET A 103 -4.16 5.39 -16.54
C MET A 103 -4.77 4.90 -15.22
N LYS A 104 -5.53 3.81 -15.27
CA LYS A 104 -6.09 3.16 -14.08
C LYS A 104 -5.00 2.41 -13.31
N VAL A 105 -5.08 2.42 -11.99
CA VAL A 105 -4.09 1.74 -11.14
C VAL A 105 -4.80 0.85 -10.13
N GLY A 106 -4.40 -0.42 -10.05
CA GLY A 106 -4.73 -1.31 -8.94
C GLY A 106 -3.51 -1.50 -8.04
N ALA A 107 -3.72 -1.80 -6.76
CA ALA A 107 -2.62 -2.06 -5.83
C ALA A 107 -2.84 -3.37 -5.03
N VAL A 108 -1.76 -4.14 -4.89
CA VAL A 108 -1.70 -5.35 -4.06
C VAL A 108 -0.47 -5.24 -3.16
N MET A 109 -0.70 -5.30 -1.86
CA MET A 109 0.37 -5.31 -0.87
C MET A 109 0.67 -6.75 -0.47
N VAL A 110 1.97 -7.11 -0.46
CA VAL A 110 2.44 -8.45 -0.12
C VAL A 110 3.52 -8.41 0.95
N ASN A 111 3.81 -9.53 1.60
CA ASN A 111 4.99 -9.68 2.46
C ASN A 111 6.14 -10.38 1.71
N PHE A 112 7.26 -10.66 2.41
CA PHE A 112 8.40 -11.37 1.83
C PHE A 112 8.12 -12.85 1.49
N ALA A 113 7.13 -13.47 2.13
CA ALA A 113 6.68 -14.82 1.79
C ALA A 113 5.78 -14.84 0.53
N GLY A 114 5.39 -13.67 0.01
CA GLY A 114 4.50 -13.53 -1.13
C GLY A 114 3.01 -13.60 -0.76
N GLU A 115 2.68 -13.61 0.53
CA GLU A 115 1.31 -13.61 1.01
C GLU A 115 0.68 -12.22 0.78
N ILE A 116 -0.58 -12.21 0.37
CA ILE A 116 -1.33 -10.98 0.13
C ILE A 116 -1.79 -10.42 1.49
N LEU A 117 -1.37 -9.19 1.79
CA LEU A 117 -1.75 -8.50 3.01
C LEU A 117 -2.96 -7.58 2.81
N GLY A 118 -3.10 -7.02 1.60
CA GLY A 118 -4.15 -6.06 1.30
C GLY A 118 -4.32 -5.87 -0.20
N VAL A 119 -5.57 -5.72 -0.63
CA VAL A 119 -5.95 -5.61 -2.04
C VAL A 119 -6.92 -4.45 -2.21
N ASP A 120 -6.59 -3.53 -3.12
CA ASP A 120 -7.50 -2.47 -3.55
C ASP A 120 -8.60 -3.00 -4.48
N GLU A 121 -9.78 -2.37 -4.49
CA GLU A 121 -10.92 -2.78 -5.30
C GLU A 121 -10.62 -2.80 -6.81
N GLN A 122 -9.83 -1.84 -7.31
CA GLN A 122 -9.44 -1.80 -8.73
C GLN A 122 -8.52 -2.97 -9.09
N ALA A 123 -7.69 -3.43 -8.14
CA ALA A 123 -6.88 -4.63 -8.32
C ALA A 123 -7.75 -5.89 -8.43
N ARG A 124 -8.81 -6.01 -7.61
CA ARG A 124 -9.78 -7.12 -7.73
C ARG A 124 -10.49 -7.09 -9.08
N ALA A 125 -10.96 -5.93 -9.52
CA ALA A 125 -11.60 -5.77 -10.83
C ALA A 125 -10.66 -6.15 -11.99
N PHE A 126 -9.37 -5.84 -11.91
CA PHE A 126 -8.39 -6.28 -12.90
C PHE A 126 -8.20 -7.80 -12.86
N ALA A 127 -8.09 -8.38 -11.66
CA ALA A 127 -7.95 -9.82 -11.52
C ALA A 127 -9.15 -10.56 -12.11
N ASP A 128 -10.38 -10.12 -11.81
CA ASP A 128 -11.60 -10.72 -12.35
C ASP A 128 -11.65 -10.64 -13.88
N ALA A 129 -11.34 -9.47 -14.45
CA ALA A 129 -11.31 -9.26 -15.90
C ALA A 129 -10.25 -10.11 -16.62
N CYS A 130 -9.15 -10.44 -15.93
CA CYS A 130 -8.06 -11.25 -16.47
C CYS A 130 -8.10 -12.73 -16.05
N GLY A 131 -9.09 -13.14 -15.25
CA GLY A 131 -9.19 -14.50 -14.71
C GLY A 131 -8.10 -14.86 -13.69
N TRP A 132 -7.50 -13.87 -13.03
CA TRP A 132 -6.49 -14.08 -11.99
C TRP A 132 -7.15 -14.37 -10.63
N ARG A 133 -6.49 -15.20 -9.82
CA ARG A 133 -6.92 -15.48 -8.45
C ARG A 133 -6.08 -14.69 -7.46
N LEU A 134 -6.71 -13.76 -6.75
CA LEU A 134 -6.12 -13.06 -5.62
C LEU A 134 -6.65 -13.72 -4.34
N ASN A 135 -5.99 -14.78 -3.91
CA ASN A 135 -6.30 -15.43 -2.64
C ASN A 135 -5.63 -14.62 -1.53
N ALA A 136 -6.42 -13.80 -0.82
CA ALA A 136 -6.04 -13.19 0.44
C ALA A 136 -6.46 -14.12 1.58
#